data_AF-A0AAV9X6L7-F1
#
_entry.id   AF-A0AAV9X6L7-F1
#
_cell.length_a   1.000
_cell.length_b   1.000
_cell.length_c   1.000
_cell.angle_alpha   90.00
_cell.angle_beta   90.00
_cell.angle_gamma   90.00
#
_symmetry.space_group_name_H-M   'P 1'
#
loop_
_entity.id
_entity.type
_entity.pdbx_description
1 polymer ?
#
loop_
_entity_poly.entity_id
_entity_poly.type
_entity_poly.pdbx_seq_one_letter_code
_entity_poly.pdbx_strand_id
1 'polypeptide(L)'
;MGLFKGVLVGKTYFHCIGVGAFDSLQNSIRRGRGCREFRVIFKVPALVYLYISSQARKEKIGTQVCTYLASRVTALDNNNILKFPTMGNIILVVLPSENLPANRKTTNASSCNMATFQGNPTQIHSVAGGDSHTNYGPEVAQNSSQISEQIEKQFFATPLFMRSLDDLTDETNDAFEALKALAYEGEPHEVARNFKQQGNECYQAQNWKDAIEFYTKALAAKCSVDEINSACYANRAACNLELRNYRRAIFDCFEALKINPRNIKAWYRSARACLALDRLHEAEDCVQRGLAIDPKNTSLKTISLKINGRKQDIAMAQRARLEREQALKEKEDVLKKALLLRNITQRSTSSCQLDLPADAEVRLENPLDPDSILHFPLVILYPLHLESDFIKSVPESETMHFQLEEILSASNPPPWDRESEYTPSSVEILVEKKKYDIHGQPSLNKLGKNTSLRKALQEGKLELIDGVLCVFVVPKLRLSEFINDWKQRNPV
;
A
#
# COMPACT_ATOMS: atom_id res chain seq x y z
N MET A 1 60.48 -6.23 1.03
CA MET A 1 60.82 -5.02 0.25
C MET A 1 59.51 -4.39 -0.24
N GLY A 2 59.38 -3.06 -0.15
CA GLY A 2 58.47 -2.25 -0.97
C GLY A 2 57.09 -1.91 -0.40
N LEU A 3 56.91 -0.65 0.03
CA LEU A 3 55.64 0.06 0.25
C LEU A 3 55.07 0.56 -1.09
N PHE A 4 53.73 0.56 -1.28
CA PHE A 4 52.95 1.73 -1.75
C PHE A 4 51.42 1.49 -1.67
N LYS A 5 50.68 2.53 -1.29
CA LYS A 5 49.21 2.68 -1.30
C LYS A 5 48.69 2.91 -2.73
N GLY A 6 47.43 2.52 -2.99
CA GLY A 6 46.65 2.99 -4.14
C GLY A 6 45.16 2.65 -4.02
N VAL A 7 44.32 3.68 -3.99
CA VAL A 7 42.85 3.64 -4.11
C VAL A 7 42.51 3.76 -5.59
N LEU A 8 41.62 2.92 -6.14
CA LEU A 8 40.71 3.36 -7.22
C LEU A 8 39.50 2.41 -7.39
N VAL A 9 38.37 3.05 -7.62
CA VAL A 9 37.04 2.53 -7.93
C VAL A 9 37.02 1.97 -9.35
N GLY A 10 36.39 0.81 -9.56
CA GLY A 10 36.20 0.25 -10.90
C GLY A 10 34.99 -0.68 -10.96
N LYS A 11 33.97 -0.27 -11.74
CA LYS A 11 32.84 -1.10 -12.17
C LYS A 11 33.36 -2.41 -12.77
N THR A 12 33.05 -3.54 -12.17
CA THR A 12 33.29 -4.85 -12.78
C THR A 12 31.95 -5.51 -13.11
N TYR A 13 31.66 -5.58 -14.41
CA TYR A 13 30.69 -6.51 -14.97
C TYR A 13 31.24 -7.93 -14.83
N PHE A 14 30.52 -8.82 -14.17
CA PHE A 14 30.82 -10.26 -14.22
C PHE A 14 29.95 -10.92 -15.27
N HIS A 15 30.58 -11.37 -16.35
CA HIS A 15 30.07 -12.42 -17.22
C HIS A 15 30.69 -13.74 -16.75
N CYS A 16 29.88 -14.63 -16.17
CA CYS A 16 30.29 -16.01 -15.91
C CYS A 16 29.08 -16.95 -16.01
N ILE A 17 29.20 -17.88 -16.94
CA ILE A 17 28.43 -19.13 -17.07
C ILE A 17 29.05 -20.12 -16.07
N GLY A 18 28.24 -20.80 -15.25
CA GLY A 18 28.69 -21.99 -14.50
C GLY A 18 28.60 -21.93 -12.98
N VAL A 19 28.38 -23.10 -12.38
CA VAL A 19 27.89 -23.44 -11.03
C VAL A 19 28.85 -23.06 -9.86
N GLY A 20 29.91 -22.29 -10.08
CA GLY A 20 30.94 -22.01 -9.06
C GLY A 20 30.68 -20.84 -8.10
N ALA A 21 29.57 -20.10 -8.23
CA ALA A 21 29.36 -18.85 -7.48
C ALA A 21 28.68 -19.00 -6.10
N PHE A 22 28.26 -20.21 -5.71
CA PHE A 22 27.46 -20.42 -4.49
C PHE A 22 28.31 -20.35 -3.20
N ASP A 23 29.56 -20.80 -3.24
CA ASP A 23 30.44 -20.84 -2.05
C ASP A 23 30.98 -19.45 -1.65
N SER A 24 31.13 -18.54 -2.62
CA SER A 24 31.55 -17.16 -2.34
C SER A 24 30.44 -16.34 -1.67
N LEU A 25 29.18 -16.63 -2.03
CA LEU A 25 28.00 -16.01 -1.42
C LEU A 25 27.78 -16.49 0.03
N GLN A 26 27.96 -17.79 0.31
CA GLN A 26 27.88 -18.34 1.67
C GLN A 26 28.93 -17.73 2.62
N ASN A 27 30.15 -17.50 2.13
CA ASN A 27 31.23 -16.94 2.94
C ASN A 27 31.08 -15.43 3.20
N SER A 28 30.42 -14.69 2.30
CA SER A 28 30.13 -13.26 2.50
C SER A 28 29.00 -13.04 3.51
N ILE A 29 27.98 -13.91 3.50
CA ILE A 29 26.84 -13.87 4.45
C ILE A 29 27.27 -14.29 5.87
N ARG A 30 28.20 -15.25 6.01
CA ARG A 30 28.76 -15.64 7.32
C ARG A 30 29.57 -14.53 8.03
N ARG A 31 30.06 -13.50 7.30
CA ARG A 31 30.87 -12.41 7.87
C ARG A 31 30.08 -11.13 8.21
N GLY A 32 28.75 -11.19 8.25
CA GLY A 32 27.94 -10.17 8.93
C GLY A 32 28.06 -8.74 8.39
N ARG A 33 28.05 -8.54 7.07
CA ARG A 33 27.83 -7.21 6.47
C ARG A 33 26.44 -7.15 5.84
N GLY A 34 25.58 -6.29 6.36
CA GLY A 34 24.20 -6.15 5.93
C GLY A 34 24.09 -5.60 4.51
N CYS A 35 23.52 -6.38 3.60
CA CYS A 35 23.01 -5.91 2.30
C CYS A 35 21.50 -5.72 2.40
N ARG A 36 21.02 -4.52 2.06
CA ARG A 36 19.59 -4.21 1.89
C ARG A 36 19.29 -4.25 0.38
N GLU A 37 18.30 -5.08 0.02
CA GLU A 37 17.76 -5.37 -1.33
C GLU A 37 18.48 -6.45 -2.16
N PHE A 38 17.68 -7.42 -2.65
CA PHE A 38 18.06 -8.39 -3.66
C PHE A 38 17.13 -8.25 -4.87
N ARG A 39 17.70 -8.05 -6.07
CA ARG A 39 17.00 -8.21 -7.36
C ARG A 39 17.52 -9.48 -8.01
N VAL A 40 16.63 -10.42 -8.34
CA VAL A 40 16.96 -11.61 -9.14
C VAL A 40 16.29 -11.44 -10.50
N ILE A 41 17.07 -11.37 -11.57
CA ILE A 41 16.59 -11.24 -12.95
C ILE A 41 16.76 -12.60 -13.62
N PHE A 42 15.66 -13.28 -13.94
CA PHE A 42 15.68 -14.44 -14.83
C PHE A 42 15.55 -13.95 -16.28
N LYS A 43 16.35 -14.52 -17.19
CA LYS A 43 16.29 -14.20 -18.62
C LYS A 43 15.39 -15.20 -19.34
N VAL A 44 14.09 -14.90 -19.36
CA VAL A 44 13.06 -15.45 -20.28
C VAL A 44 12.24 -14.24 -20.74
N PRO A 45 11.79 -14.12 -22.01
CA PRO A 45 11.31 -12.85 -22.54
C PRO A 45 9.87 -12.55 -22.10
N ALA A 46 9.66 -12.28 -20.81
CA ALA A 46 8.46 -11.66 -20.26
C ALA A 46 8.75 -11.18 -18.84
N LEU A 47 8.51 -9.90 -18.56
CA LEU A 47 8.63 -9.31 -17.23
C LEU A 47 7.51 -9.87 -16.32
N VAL A 48 7.87 -10.69 -15.34
CA VAL A 48 6.97 -11.15 -14.27
C VAL A 48 7.25 -10.33 -13.01
N TYR A 49 6.24 -9.64 -12.48
CA TYR A 49 6.30 -8.96 -11.19
C TYR A 49 5.67 -9.85 -10.11
N LEU A 50 6.38 -10.06 -9.01
CA LEU A 50 5.88 -10.74 -7.81
C LEU A 50 5.56 -9.68 -6.75
N TYR A 51 4.30 -9.59 -6.33
CA TYR A 51 3.86 -8.76 -5.21
C TYR A 51 3.49 -9.67 -4.04
N ILE A 52 4.16 -9.52 -2.90
CA ILE A 52 3.86 -10.27 -1.67
C ILE A 52 3.46 -9.24 -0.61
N SER A 53 2.20 -9.21 -0.21
CA SER A 53 1.77 -8.50 0.99
C SER A 53 1.73 -9.47 2.16
N SER A 54 2.52 -9.23 3.21
CA SER A 54 2.30 -9.90 4.49
C SER A 54 2.68 -8.99 5.66
N GLN A 55 1.65 -8.67 6.46
CA GLN A 55 1.77 -8.18 7.83
C GLN A 55 1.84 -9.38 8.77
N ALA A 56 3.01 -9.97 9.00
CA ALA A 56 3.28 -10.74 10.21
C ALA A 56 4.77 -11.11 10.36
N ARG A 57 5.32 -10.71 11.51
CA ARG A 57 6.46 -11.26 12.27
C ARG A 57 7.77 -11.64 11.54
N LYS A 58 8.83 -11.07 12.11
CA LYS A 58 10.25 -11.24 11.80
C LYS A 58 10.72 -12.70 11.80
N GLU A 59 11.60 -12.95 10.82
CA GLU A 59 12.71 -13.91 10.80
C GLU A 59 12.41 -15.43 10.65
N LYS A 60 13.15 -16.02 9.69
CA LYS A 60 13.38 -17.46 9.39
C LYS A 60 12.43 -18.25 8.47
N ILE A 61 11.21 -17.82 8.15
CA ILE A 61 10.31 -18.63 7.31
C ILE A 61 10.52 -18.39 5.79
N GLY A 62 10.85 -17.16 5.39
CA GLY A 62 10.93 -16.77 3.97
C GLY A 62 11.98 -17.53 3.15
N THR A 63 13.10 -17.95 3.76
CA THR A 63 14.19 -18.63 3.05
C THR A 63 13.85 -20.10 2.78
N GLN A 64 13.16 -20.79 3.69
CA GLN A 64 12.78 -22.19 3.49
C GLN A 64 11.70 -22.35 2.41
N VAL A 65 10.73 -21.43 2.33
CA VAL A 65 9.66 -21.47 1.31
C VAL A 65 10.22 -21.27 -0.11
N CYS A 66 11.18 -20.35 -0.30
CA CYS A 66 11.81 -20.14 -1.60
C CYS A 66 12.70 -21.33 -2.03
N THR A 67 13.38 -21.99 -1.09
CA THR A 67 14.24 -23.15 -1.40
C THR A 67 13.39 -24.40 -1.71
N TYR A 68 12.24 -24.56 -1.05
CA TYR A 68 11.32 -25.69 -1.25
C TYR A 68 10.54 -25.60 -2.58
N LEU A 69 10.17 -24.39 -3.01
CA LEU A 69 9.47 -24.16 -4.28
C LEU A 69 10.38 -24.35 -5.51
N ALA A 70 11.67 -24.05 -5.38
CA ALA A 70 12.64 -24.21 -6.48
C ALA A 70 12.98 -25.68 -6.78
N SER A 71 12.82 -26.60 -5.82
CA SER A 71 13.23 -28.00 -5.97
C SER A 71 12.16 -28.94 -6.57
N ARG A 72 10.96 -28.45 -6.92
CA ARG A 72 9.84 -29.32 -7.34
C ARG A 72 9.01 -28.83 -8.55
N VAL A 73 9.53 -27.95 -9.39
CA VAL A 73 8.87 -27.58 -10.65
C VAL A 73 9.17 -28.66 -11.70
N THR A 74 8.24 -29.59 -11.88
CA THR A 74 8.29 -30.60 -12.95
C THR A 74 7.00 -30.51 -13.77
N ALA A 75 7.12 -29.90 -14.97
CA ALA A 75 6.14 -29.78 -16.05
C ALA A 75 4.95 -28.79 -15.87
N LEU A 76 4.69 -28.05 -16.96
CA LEU A 76 3.51 -27.22 -17.21
C LEU A 76 2.47 -28.06 -17.96
N ASP A 77 1.20 -27.97 -17.58
CA ASP A 77 0.09 -28.55 -18.35
C ASP A 77 -0.52 -27.50 -19.30
N ASN A 78 -1.14 -27.96 -20.40
CA ASN A 78 -1.54 -27.15 -21.58
C ASN A 78 -2.49 -25.97 -21.33
N ASN A 79 -2.96 -25.75 -20.09
CA ASN A 79 -3.83 -24.64 -19.70
C ASN A 79 -3.15 -23.59 -18.79
N ASN A 80 -1.81 -23.62 -18.63
CA ASN A 80 -1.04 -22.64 -17.83
C ASN A 80 -1.48 -22.54 -16.34
N ILE A 81 -1.85 -23.65 -15.71
CA ILE A 81 -2.19 -23.71 -14.28
C ILE A 81 -1.17 -24.58 -13.55
N LEU A 82 -0.50 -24.02 -12.52
CA LEU A 82 0.34 -24.77 -11.59
C LEU A 82 -0.49 -25.19 -10.37
N LYS A 83 -0.62 -26.49 -10.11
CA LYS A 83 -1.25 -27.02 -8.89
C LYS A 83 -0.20 -27.66 -7.97
N PHE A 84 -0.23 -27.33 -6.68
CA PHE A 84 0.60 -27.95 -5.64
C PHE A 84 -0.28 -28.83 -4.72
N PRO A 85 0.17 -30.05 -4.34
CA PRO A 85 -0.68 -31.01 -3.61
C PRO A 85 -0.69 -30.84 -2.09
N THR A 86 0.00 -29.85 -1.53
CA THR A 86 0.04 -29.62 -0.08
C THR A 86 0.06 -28.12 0.19
N MET A 87 -0.88 -27.63 0.99
CA MET A 87 -1.26 -26.24 1.30
C MET A 87 -2.52 -25.80 0.53
N GLY A 88 -3.67 -25.91 1.20
CA GLY A 88 -4.93 -25.35 0.72
C GLY A 88 -4.91 -23.82 0.67
N ASN A 89 -5.57 -23.30 -0.37
CA ASN A 89 -5.96 -21.89 -0.57
C ASN A 89 -4.85 -20.89 -0.98
N ILE A 90 -4.05 -21.23 -2.00
CA ILE A 90 -3.41 -20.21 -2.86
C ILE A 90 -3.74 -20.53 -4.31
N ILE A 91 -4.55 -19.67 -4.96
CA ILE A 91 -4.85 -19.74 -6.39
C ILE A 91 -4.02 -18.66 -7.09
N LEU A 92 -3.08 -19.06 -7.94
CA LEU A 92 -2.33 -18.17 -8.82
C LEU A 92 -3.06 -18.09 -10.17
N VAL A 93 -3.72 -16.96 -10.44
CA VAL A 93 -4.36 -16.69 -11.74
C VAL A 93 -3.38 -15.96 -12.64
N VAL A 94 -3.01 -16.58 -13.76
CA VAL A 94 -2.24 -15.96 -14.84
C VAL A 94 -3.25 -15.32 -15.80
N LEU A 95 -3.31 -13.99 -15.86
CA LEU A 95 -4.14 -13.29 -16.83
C LEU A 95 -3.37 -13.12 -18.16
N PRO A 96 -3.90 -13.56 -19.31
CA PRO A 96 -3.32 -13.23 -20.61
C PRO A 96 -3.47 -11.73 -20.90
N SER A 97 -2.47 -11.18 -21.60
CA SER A 97 -2.23 -9.73 -21.75
C SER A 97 -3.20 -8.98 -22.68
N GLU A 98 -4.45 -9.41 -22.84
CA GLU A 98 -5.37 -8.81 -23.83
C GLU A 98 -6.41 -7.83 -23.26
N ASN A 99 -6.45 -7.58 -21.94
CA ASN A 99 -7.34 -6.58 -21.36
C ASN A 99 -6.62 -5.61 -20.42
N LEU A 100 -5.76 -4.76 -20.98
CA LEU A 100 -5.33 -3.48 -20.42
C LEU A 100 -5.12 -2.48 -21.58
N PRO A 101 -5.48 -1.19 -21.42
CA PRO A 101 -5.68 -0.28 -22.55
C PRO A 101 -4.37 0.01 -23.29
N ALA A 102 -4.37 -0.27 -24.59
CA ALA A 102 -3.27 -0.07 -25.51
C ALA A 102 -2.97 1.42 -25.72
N ASN A 103 -1.81 1.88 -25.27
CA ASN A 103 -1.26 3.18 -25.63
C ASN A 103 -0.65 3.07 -27.05
N ARG A 104 -1.39 3.56 -28.06
CA ARG A 104 -0.98 3.56 -29.47
C ARG A 104 0.25 4.46 -29.67
N LYS A 105 1.32 3.86 -30.20
CA LYS A 105 2.29 4.57 -31.05
C LYS A 105 1.68 4.74 -32.43
N THR A 106 1.63 5.96 -32.95
CA THR A 106 1.49 6.23 -34.38
C THR A 106 2.50 7.29 -34.80
N THR A 107 3.25 6.93 -35.83
CA THR A 107 4.12 7.74 -36.67
C THR A 107 3.32 8.65 -37.62
N ASN A 108 4.01 9.71 -38.09
CA ASN A 108 3.82 10.51 -39.31
C ASN A 108 2.93 11.78 -39.29
N ALA A 109 3.64 12.91 -39.39
CA ALA A 109 3.60 13.95 -40.43
C ALA A 109 2.27 14.55 -40.93
N SER A 110 2.27 15.90 -40.96
CA SER A 110 1.53 16.87 -41.81
C SER A 110 0.01 17.00 -41.55
N SER A 111 -0.62 18.18 -41.44
CA SER A 111 -0.39 19.49 -42.09
C SER A 111 -1.27 20.62 -41.48
N CYS A 112 -0.89 21.88 -41.77
CA CYS A 112 -1.71 23.12 -41.84
C CYS A 112 -2.27 23.70 -40.51
N ASN A 113 -2.13 24.99 -40.14
CA ASN A 113 -2.19 26.21 -40.94
C ASN A 113 -1.71 27.46 -40.18
N MET A 114 -1.13 28.37 -40.97
CA MET A 114 -0.91 29.82 -40.84
C MET A 114 -1.83 30.62 -39.90
N ALA A 115 -1.20 31.50 -39.11
CA ALA A 115 -1.69 32.86 -38.85
C ALA A 115 -0.50 33.84 -38.76
N THR A 116 -0.49 34.79 -39.68
CA THR A 116 0.46 35.89 -39.92
C THR A 116 0.16 37.13 -39.05
N PHE A 117 1.19 37.84 -38.57
CA PHE A 117 1.29 39.33 -38.56
C PHE A 117 2.68 39.77 -38.01
N GLN A 118 3.62 40.20 -38.87
CA GLN A 118 4.02 41.59 -39.20
C GLN A 118 4.72 42.41 -38.08
N GLY A 119 5.94 42.87 -38.37
CA GLY A 119 6.66 43.94 -37.65
C GLY A 119 8.12 44.09 -38.09
N ASN A 120 8.45 45.24 -38.68
CA ASN A 120 9.62 45.56 -39.53
C ASN A 120 11.02 45.63 -38.88
N PRO A 121 12.10 45.55 -39.70
CA PRO A 121 13.47 45.86 -39.32
C PRO A 121 13.80 47.36 -39.52
N THR A 122 14.63 47.94 -38.64
CA THR A 122 15.30 49.25 -38.82
C THR A 122 16.80 49.04 -38.66
N GLN A 123 17.54 49.03 -39.77
CA GLN A 123 18.45 50.09 -40.24
C GLN A 123 19.63 50.39 -39.32
N ILE A 124 20.85 50.01 -39.75
CA ILE A 124 22.03 50.90 -39.69
C ILE A 124 22.83 50.76 -41.00
N HIS A 125 23.27 51.92 -41.49
CA HIS A 125 23.76 52.29 -42.81
C HIS A 125 25.09 51.69 -43.28
N SER A 126 25.20 51.53 -44.60
CA SER A 126 26.43 51.43 -45.37
C SER A 126 27.04 52.83 -45.62
N VAL A 127 28.36 52.93 -45.48
CA VAL A 127 29.19 54.01 -46.04
C VAL A 127 30.37 53.35 -46.74
N ALA A 128 30.57 53.70 -48.01
CA ALA A 128 31.70 53.30 -48.83
C ALA A 128 32.70 54.45 -48.96
N GLY A 129 34.01 54.14 -48.95
CA GLY A 129 35.06 55.03 -49.43
C GLY A 129 36.46 54.76 -48.88
N GLY A 130 37.36 54.32 -49.77
CA GLY A 130 38.73 54.86 -49.89
C GLY A 130 39.89 54.17 -49.15
N ASP A 131 40.66 53.40 -49.92
CA ASP A 131 42.13 53.31 -49.96
C ASP A 131 42.95 52.96 -48.71
N SER A 132 43.55 51.76 -48.73
CA SER A 132 45.01 51.53 -48.80
C SER A 132 45.39 50.18 -48.18
N HIS A 133 46.30 49.49 -48.87
CA HIS A 133 46.68 48.10 -48.67
C HIS A 133 46.99 47.69 -47.22
N THR A 134 46.20 46.76 -46.67
CA THR A 134 46.77 45.64 -45.90
C THR A 134 46.07 44.35 -46.29
N ASN A 135 46.90 43.42 -46.74
CA ASN A 135 46.55 42.19 -47.41
C ASN A 135 46.29 41.10 -46.36
N TYR A 136 45.10 41.07 -45.77
CA TYR A 136 44.53 39.89 -45.07
C TYR A 136 43.00 39.98 -45.06
N GLY A 137 42.38 39.75 -46.22
CA GLY A 137 40.99 39.29 -46.25
C GLY A 137 40.98 37.77 -46.16
N PRO A 138 40.05 37.12 -45.41
CA PRO A 138 39.89 35.70 -45.54
C PRO A 138 39.16 35.42 -46.86
N GLU A 139 39.87 34.87 -47.84
CA GLU A 139 39.25 34.09 -48.92
C GLU A 139 38.62 32.82 -48.31
N VAL A 140 37.47 32.94 -47.66
CA VAL A 140 36.68 31.78 -47.22
C VAL A 140 35.18 32.09 -47.31
N ALA A 141 34.71 32.37 -48.51
CA ALA A 141 33.29 32.46 -48.82
C ALA A 141 32.75 31.13 -49.36
N GLN A 142 32.96 30.02 -48.63
CA GLN A 142 32.17 28.76 -48.75
C GLN A 142 32.10 27.93 -47.43
N ASN A 143 32.91 28.24 -46.40
CA ASN A 143 32.94 27.50 -45.11
C ASN A 143 32.57 28.35 -43.88
N SER A 144 31.96 29.53 -44.05
CA SER A 144 31.69 30.47 -42.95
C SER A 144 30.74 29.91 -41.88
N SER A 145 29.76 29.09 -42.26
CA SER A 145 28.84 28.42 -41.33
C SER A 145 29.52 27.35 -40.47
N GLN A 146 30.45 26.59 -41.06
CA GLN A 146 31.23 25.59 -40.32
C GLN A 146 32.22 26.27 -39.36
N ILE A 147 32.86 27.35 -39.81
CA ILE A 147 33.77 28.14 -38.97
C ILE A 147 33.00 28.80 -37.82
N SER A 148 31.82 29.36 -38.07
CA SER A 148 30.99 29.95 -36.99
C SER A 148 30.52 28.91 -35.99
N GLU A 149 30.07 27.73 -36.44
CA GLU A 149 29.72 26.62 -35.54
C GLU A 149 30.91 26.13 -34.72
N GLN A 150 32.12 26.14 -35.31
CA GLN A 150 33.34 25.70 -34.63
C GLN A 150 33.83 26.73 -33.61
N ILE A 151 33.67 28.03 -33.90
CA ILE A 151 33.91 29.11 -32.94
C ILE A 151 32.88 29.07 -31.81
N GLU A 152 31.60 28.85 -32.11
CA GLU A 152 30.56 28.69 -31.08
C GLU A 152 30.84 27.48 -30.18
N LYS A 153 31.25 26.35 -30.76
CA LYS A 153 31.66 25.15 -30.00
C LYS A 153 32.86 25.45 -29.10
N GLN A 154 33.88 26.17 -29.58
CA GLN A 154 35.03 26.55 -28.75
C GLN A 154 34.67 27.59 -27.68
N PHE A 155 33.77 28.51 -27.99
CA PHE A 155 33.30 29.54 -27.06
C PHE A 155 32.49 28.93 -25.92
N PHE A 156 31.51 28.07 -26.24
CA PHE A 156 30.71 27.35 -25.24
C PHE A 156 31.46 26.21 -24.56
N ALA A 157 32.63 25.78 -25.08
CA ALA A 157 33.55 24.89 -24.38
C ALA A 157 34.31 25.61 -23.25
N THR A 158 34.36 26.94 -23.23
CA THR A 158 34.96 27.68 -22.13
C THR A 158 34.04 27.61 -20.91
N PRO A 159 34.51 27.19 -19.72
CA PRO A 159 33.67 26.97 -18.53
C PRO A 159 32.81 28.17 -18.09
N LEU A 160 33.23 29.40 -18.42
CA LEU A 160 32.50 30.63 -18.11
C LEU A 160 31.22 30.82 -18.94
N PHE A 161 31.15 30.22 -20.15
CA PHE A 161 30.05 30.38 -21.10
C PHE A 161 29.30 29.08 -21.39
N MET A 162 29.65 27.98 -20.72
CA MET A 162 29.13 26.65 -20.99
C MET A 162 27.61 26.55 -20.76
N ARG A 163 26.89 25.96 -21.73
CA ARG A 163 25.43 25.79 -21.71
C ARG A 163 24.97 24.44 -21.10
N SER A 164 25.83 23.42 -21.11
CA SER A 164 25.55 22.05 -20.64
C SER A 164 26.80 21.43 -20.02
N LEU A 165 26.63 20.71 -18.89
CA LEU A 165 27.71 19.99 -18.19
C LEU A 165 28.16 18.71 -18.91
N ASP A 166 27.47 18.31 -19.97
CA ASP A 166 27.67 17.03 -20.67
C ASP A 166 28.76 17.09 -21.77
N ASP A 167 29.23 18.29 -22.13
CA ASP A 167 30.26 18.50 -23.16
C ASP A 167 31.71 18.45 -22.63
N LEU A 168 31.88 18.10 -21.35
CA LEU A 168 33.19 17.99 -20.69
C LEU A 168 33.84 16.65 -21.05
N THR A 169 34.81 16.66 -21.97
CA THR A 169 35.81 15.58 -22.05
C THR A 169 36.74 15.67 -20.84
N ASP A 170 37.25 14.52 -20.36
CA ASP A 170 38.04 14.37 -19.11
C ASP A 170 39.26 15.33 -18.97
N GLU A 171 39.68 16.00 -20.06
CA GLU A 171 40.82 16.92 -20.13
C GLU A 171 40.48 18.39 -19.80
N THR A 172 39.20 18.78 -19.72
CA THR A 172 38.78 20.18 -19.42
C THR A 172 38.58 20.47 -17.93
N ASN A 173 38.95 19.52 -17.06
CA ASN A 173 38.67 19.57 -15.63
C ASN A 173 39.45 20.68 -14.90
N ASP A 174 40.66 21.03 -15.36
CA ASP A 174 41.52 21.98 -14.64
C ASP A 174 40.94 23.40 -14.57
N ALA A 175 40.35 23.89 -15.67
CA ALA A 175 39.75 25.22 -15.72
C ALA A 175 38.42 25.29 -14.93
N PHE A 176 37.64 24.20 -14.96
CA PHE A 176 36.40 24.09 -14.20
C PHE A 176 36.67 23.90 -12.69
N GLU A 177 37.71 23.15 -12.34
CA GLU A 177 38.19 22.98 -10.97
C GLU A 177 38.80 24.28 -10.44
N ALA A 178 39.54 25.02 -11.27
CA ALA A 178 40.00 26.36 -10.93
C ALA A 178 38.83 27.32 -10.64
N LEU A 179 37.79 27.35 -11.48
CA LEU A 179 36.59 28.16 -11.20
C LEU A 179 35.85 27.72 -9.92
N LYS A 180 35.78 26.42 -9.63
CA LYS A 180 35.24 25.92 -8.36
C LYS A 180 36.09 26.36 -7.18
N ALA A 181 37.42 26.38 -7.33
CA ALA A 181 38.32 26.89 -6.31
C ALA A 181 38.11 28.39 -6.08
N LEU A 182 37.95 29.21 -7.14
CA LEU A 182 37.59 30.63 -7.04
C LEU A 182 36.31 30.85 -6.22
N ALA A 183 35.32 29.97 -6.34
CA ALA A 183 34.07 30.08 -5.56
C ALA A 183 34.27 29.85 -4.04
N TYR A 184 35.39 29.26 -3.63
CA TYR A 184 35.81 29.11 -2.24
C TYR A 184 37.00 30.01 -1.88
N GLU A 185 37.39 30.95 -2.74
CA GLU A 185 38.42 31.93 -2.44
C GLU A 185 37.88 33.01 -1.49
N GLY A 186 38.59 33.20 -0.38
CA GLY A 186 38.25 34.16 0.66
C GLY A 186 38.24 33.53 2.05
N GLU A 187 37.97 34.36 3.06
CA GLU A 187 37.83 33.88 4.42
C GLU A 187 36.59 32.97 4.54
N PRO A 188 36.65 31.83 5.26
CA PRO A 188 35.55 30.85 5.32
C PRO A 188 34.19 31.42 5.74
N HIS A 189 34.20 32.50 6.54
CA HIS A 189 32.99 33.18 6.99
C HIS A 189 32.33 34.05 5.91
N GLU A 190 33.11 34.63 5.00
CA GLU A 190 32.61 35.42 3.87
C GLU A 190 32.04 34.50 2.79
N VAL A 191 32.74 33.42 2.49
CA VAL A 191 32.29 32.36 1.57
C VAL A 191 30.95 31.78 2.05
N ALA A 192 30.84 31.42 3.34
CA ALA A 192 29.59 30.94 3.91
C ALA A 192 28.46 31.99 3.85
N ARG A 193 28.78 33.28 4.06
CA ARG A 193 27.80 34.38 3.95
C ARG A 193 27.32 34.55 2.52
N ASN A 194 28.20 34.47 1.53
CA ASN A 194 27.87 34.56 0.11
C ASN A 194 26.95 33.42 -0.32
N PHE A 195 27.31 32.16 -0.04
CA PHE A 195 26.46 31.02 -0.36
C PHE A 195 25.11 31.04 0.39
N LYS A 196 25.07 31.54 1.63
CA LYS A 196 23.81 31.76 2.35
C LYS A 196 22.93 32.78 1.62
N GLN A 197 23.52 33.86 1.11
CA GLN A 197 22.77 34.91 0.39
C GLN A 197 22.22 34.38 -0.93
N GLN A 198 23.02 33.65 -1.72
CA GLN A 198 22.56 32.95 -2.93
C GLN A 198 21.43 31.96 -2.61
N GLY A 199 21.57 31.19 -1.51
CA GLY A 199 20.51 30.30 -1.04
C GLY A 199 19.22 31.05 -0.65
N ASN A 200 19.32 32.26 -0.10
CA ASN A 200 18.16 33.10 0.22
C ASN A 200 17.47 33.60 -1.05
N GLU A 201 18.23 33.96 -2.08
CA GLU A 201 17.71 34.37 -3.39
C GLU A 201 16.98 33.21 -4.07
N CYS A 202 17.57 32.02 -4.09
CA CYS A 202 16.91 30.81 -4.59
C CYS A 202 15.63 30.48 -3.78
N TYR A 203 15.65 30.69 -2.46
CA TYR A 203 14.47 30.51 -1.60
C TYR A 203 13.34 31.48 -1.97
N GLN A 204 13.68 32.75 -2.25
CA GLN A 204 12.71 33.74 -2.71
C GLN A 204 12.17 33.42 -4.11
N ALA A 205 13.03 32.88 -4.98
CA ALA A 205 12.66 32.37 -6.30
C ALA A 205 11.88 31.03 -6.25
N GLN A 206 11.56 30.51 -5.05
CA GLN A 206 10.87 29.24 -4.83
C GLN A 206 11.59 28.00 -5.38
N ASN A 207 12.87 28.13 -5.72
CA ASN A 207 13.68 27.01 -6.16
C ASN A 207 14.34 26.31 -4.95
N TRP A 208 13.56 25.45 -4.31
CA TRP A 208 13.93 24.83 -3.03
C TRP A 208 15.12 23.87 -3.12
N LYS A 209 15.28 23.17 -4.26
CA LYS A 209 16.34 22.17 -4.45
C LYS A 209 17.69 22.86 -4.53
N ASP A 210 17.80 23.87 -5.38
CA ASP A 210 19.05 24.61 -5.57
C ASP A 210 19.40 25.39 -4.30
N ALA A 211 18.39 25.95 -3.61
CA ALA A 211 18.59 26.59 -2.30
C ALA A 211 19.21 25.61 -1.28
N ILE A 212 18.77 24.35 -1.22
CA ILE A 212 19.35 23.33 -0.33
C ILE A 212 20.82 23.08 -0.66
N GLU A 213 21.18 23.04 -1.94
CA GLU A 213 22.56 22.85 -2.36
C GLU A 213 23.44 24.04 -1.94
N PHE A 214 22.99 25.26 -2.16
CA PHE A 214 23.72 26.47 -1.73
C PHE A 214 23.88 26.54 -0.21
N TYR A 215 22.85 26.23 0.58
CA TYR A 215 23.00 26.13 2.04
C TYR A 215 23.94 24.99 2.45
N THR A 216 23.98 23.89 1.71
CA THR A 216 24.89 22.77 2.00
C THR A 216 26.34 23.15 1.68
N LYS A 217 26.58 23.90 0.60
CA LYS A 217 27.89 24.50 0.29
C LYS A 217 28.32 25.51 1.37
N ALA A 218 27.39 26.35 1.83
CA ALA A 218 27.66 27.29 2.93
C ALA A 218 28.09 26.57 4.23
N LEU A 219 27.46 25.44 4.55
CA LEU A 219 27.83 24.60 5.69
C LEU A 219 29.15 23.84 5.48
N ALA A 220 29.48 23.49 4.23
CA ALA A 220 30.73 22.81 3.88
C ALA A 220 31.97 23.71 4.07
N ALA A 221 31.81 25.03 3.94
CA ALA A 221 32.86 26.01 4.22
C ALA A 221 33.30 26.03 5.70
N LYS A 222 32.53 25.41 6.62
CA LYS A 222 32.86 25.25 8.06
C LYS A 222 33.35 26.55 8.71
N CYS A 223 32.58 27.62 8.56
CA CYS A 223 32.92 28.90 9.19
C CYS A 223 32.89 28.79 10.72
N SER A 224 33.76 29.54 11.40
CA SER A 224 33.82 29.62 12.88
C SER A 224 32.66 30.42 13.49
N VAL A 225 31.77 30.97 12.66
CA VAL A 225 30.66 31.83 13.09
C VAL A 225 29.39 31.00 13.24
N ASP A 226 29.08 30.63 14.47
CA ASP A 226 27.93 29.80 14.85
C ASP A 226 26.58 30.38 14.40
N GLU A 227 26.42 31.70 14.39
CA GLU A 227 25.19 32.35 13.93
C GLU A 227 24.88 32.08 12.45
N ILE A 228 25.92 32.08 11.60
CA ILE A 228 25.78 31.81 10.16
C ILE A 228 25.41 30.34 9.96
N ASN A 229 26.10 29.42 10.65
CA ASN A 229 25.82 28.00 10.58
C ASN A 229 24.38 27.68 11.04
N SER A 230 23.95 28.22 12.19
CA SER A 230 22.58 28.03 12.71
C SER A 230 21.53 28.57 11.73
N ALA A 231 21.76 29.74 11.13
CA ALA A 231 20.86 30.31 10.12
C ALA A 231 20.78 29.44 8.85
N CYS A 232 21.93 28.93 8.37
CA CYS A 232 21.99 28.03 7.21
C CYS A 232 21.23 26.72 7.45
N TYR A 233 21.42 26.07 8.60
CA TYR A 233 20.64 24.88 8.96
C TYR A 233 19.14 25.18 9.06
N ALA A 234 18.76 26.29 9.70
CA ALA A 234 17.37 26.67 9.83
C ALA A 234 16.72 26.95 8.45
N ASN A 235 17.42 27.62 7.53
CA ASN A 235 16.92 27.92 6.20
C ASN A 235 16.86 26.67 5.31
N ARG A 236 17.84 25.77 5.40
CA ARG A 236 17.78 24.46 4.76
C ARG A 236 16.59 23.63 5.26
N ALA A 237 16.29 23.68 6.55
CA ALA A 237 15.09 23.06 7.12
C ALA A 237 13.80 23.65 6.54
N ALA A 238 13.77 24.95 6.25
CA ALA A 238 12.62 25.60 5.61
C ALA A 238 12.40 25.07 4.19
N CYS A 239 13.46 24.96 3.37
CA CYS A 239 13.36 24.33 2.05
C CYS A 239 12.87 22.88 2.14
N ASN A 240 13.40 22.12 3.10
CA ASN A 240 12.99 20.73 3.32
C ASN A 240 11.52 20.60 3.76
N LEU A 241 10.99 21.58 4.50
CA LEU A 241 9.56 21.63 4.83
C LEU A 241 8.68 21.82 3.58
N GLU A 242 9.06 22.76 2.70
CA GLU A 242 8.29 23.02 1.47
C GLU A 242 8.38 21.84 0.48
N LEU A 243 9.51 21.13 0.45
CA LEU A 243 9.67 19.87 -0.27
C LEU A 243 9.01 18.65 0.42
N ARG A 244 8.33 18.84 1.56
CA ARG A 244 7.70 17.77 2.37
C ARG A 244 8.68 16.70 2.88
N ASN A 245 9.96 17.02 2.95
CA ASN A 245 11.01 16.19 3.53
C ASN A 245 11.08 16.39 5.05
N TYR A 246 9.99 16.05 5.76
CA TYR A 246 9.81 16.39 7.18
C TYR A 246 10.90 15.84 8.10
N ARG A 247 11.35 14.60 7.88
CA ARG A 247 12.40 13.99 8.72
C ARG A 247 13.73 14.72 8.60
N ARG A 248 14.09 15.15 7.38
CA ARG A 248 15.32 15.91 7.13
C ARG A 248 15.21 17.33 7.67
N ALA A 249 14.04 17.94 7.57
CA ALA A 249 13.76 19.24 8.20
C ALA A 249 13.91 19.19 9.73
N ILE A 250 13.44 18.12 10.39
CA ILE A 250 13.62 17.92 11.85
C ILE A 250 15.11 17.81 12.19
N PHE A 251 15.86 17.02 11.43
CA PHE A 251 17.30 16.88 11.64
C PHE A 251 18.05 18.21 11.47
N ASP A 252 17.73 18.96 10.42
CA ASP A 252 18.32 20.28 10.18
C ASP A 252 17.95 21.28 11.29
N CYS A 253 16.72 21.24 11.80
CA CYS A 253 16.32 22.06 12.95
C CYS A 253 17.07 21.65 14.22
N PHE A 254 17.29 20.35 14.45
CA PHE A 254 18.04 19.84 15.59
C PHE A 254 19.49 20.35 15.59
N GLU A 255 20.19 20.28 14.45
CA GLU A 255 21.55 20.83 14.32
C GLU A 255 21.56 22.36 14.51
N ALA A 256 20.57 23.08 13.96
CA ALA A 256 20.44 24.53 14.17
C ALA A 256 20.27 24.90 15.65
N LEU A 257 19.49 24.10 16.40
CA LEU A 257 19.20 24.30 17.82
C LEU A 257 20.35 23.87 18.74
N LYS A 258 21.17 22.91 18.31
CA LYS A 258 22.40 22.53 19.00
C LYS A 258 23.41 23.69 19.02
N ILE A 259 23.47 24.45 17.93
CA ILE A 259 24.33 25.63 17.80
C ILE A 259 23.70 26.84 18.51
N ASN A 260 22.43 27.14 18.20
CA ASN A 260 21.70 28.24 18.83
C ASN A 260 20.34 27.77 19.38
N PRO A 261 20.25 27.48 20.68
CA PRO A 261 19.01 26.98 21.28
C PRO A 261 17.91 28.05 21.36
N ARG A 262 18.25 29.34 21.21
CA ARG A 262 17.30 30.46 21.24
C ARG A 262 16.67 30.75 19.86
N ASN A 263 16.97 29.95 18.84
CA ASN A 263 16.44 30.15 17.49
C ASN A 263 14.95 29.73 17.39
N ILE A 264 14.04 30.70 17.54
CA ILE A 264 12.58 30.49 17.50
C ILE A 264 12.12 29.94 16.13
N LYS A 265 12.76 30.35 15.03
CA LYS A 265 12.40 29.86 13.69
C LYS A 265 12.66 28.36 13.56
N ALA A 266 13.73 27.84 14.17
CA ALA A 266 14.04 26.41 14.18
C ALA A 266 13.01 25.63 15.01
N TRP A 267 12.60 26.12 16.18
CA TRP A 267 11.53 25.52 16.99
C TRP A 267 10.17 25.50 16.26
N TYR A 268 9.82 26.58 15.57
CA TYR A 268 8.59 26.64 14.77
C TYR A 268 8.61 25.62 13.62
N ARG A 269 9.74 25.55 12.89
CA ARG A 269 9.91 24.63 11.75
C ARG A 269 9.93 23.17 12.21
N SER A 270 10.56 22.85 13.34
CA SER A 270 10.53 21.50 13.90
C SER A 270 9.12 21.10 14.34
N ALA A 271 8.39 21.98 15.04
CA ALA A 271 7.02 21.73 15.44
C ALA A 271 6.09 21.49 14.23
N ARG A 272 6.22 22.31 13.17
CA ARG A 272 5.47 22.13 11.91
C ARG A 272 5.80 20.79 11.24
N ALA A 273 7.07 20.39 11.21
CA ALA A 273 7.49 19.10 10.65
C ALA A 273 6.98 17.90 11.47
N CYS A 274 7.03 17.99 12.80
CA CYS A 274 6.53 16.93 13.69
C CYS A 274 5.01 16.79 13.59
N LEU A 275 4.27 17.91 13.51
CA LEU A 275 2.83 17.91 13.28
C LEU A 275 2.47 17.23 11.95
N ALA A 276 3.22 17.50 10.88
CA ALA A 276 3.01 16.86 9.58
C ALA A 276 3.31 15.34 9.57
N LEU A 277 4.10 14.85 10.53
CA LEU A 277 4.36 13.42 10.74
C LEU A 277 3.42 12.78 11.78
N ASP A 278 2.39 13.49 12.24
CA ASP A 278 1.51 13.08 13.35
C ASP A 278 2.26 12.73 14.66
N ARG A 279 3.49 13.25 14.85
CA ARG A 279 4.27 13.11 16.09
C ARG A 279 3.88 14.21 17.08
N LEU A 280 2.67 14.12 17.63
CA LEU A 280 2.05 15.19 18.42
C LEU A 280 2.79 15.53 19.70
N HIS A 281 3.31 14.54 20.42
CA HIS A 281 4.06 14.76 21.66
C HIS A 281 5.32 15.60 21.40
N GLU A 282 6.11 15.22 20.41
CA GLU A 282 7.34 15.94 20.08
C GLU A 282 7.06 17.33 19.48
N ALA A 283 5.96 17.47 18.74
CA ALA A 283 5.52 18.78 18.25
C ALA A 283 5.17 19.71 19.41
N GLU A 284 4.49 19.20 20.44
CA GLU A 284 4.15 19.94 21.65
C GLU A 284 5.39 20.32 22.45
N ASP A 285 6.34 19.39 22.63
CA ASP A 285 7.63 19.68 23.28
C ASP A 285 8.38 20.82 22.56
N CYS A 286 8.39 20.80 21.23
CA CYS A 286 9.00 21.87 20.42
C CYS A 286 8.29 23.22 20.62
N VAL A 287 6.96 23.22 20.64
CA VAL A 287 6.16 24.44 20.85
C VAL A 287 6.35 24.98 22.26
N GLN A 288 6.35 24.13 23.28
CA GLN A 288 6.55 24.52 24.67
C GLN A 288 7.91 25.17 24.88
N ARG A 289 8.99 24.56 24.34
CA ARG A 289 10.34 25.12 24.40
C ARG A 289 10.46 26.42 23.61
N GLY A 290 9.83 26.51 22.44
CA GLY A 290 9.78 27.74 21.66
C GLY A 290 9.05 28.89 22.36
N LEU A 291 7.89 28.60 22.99
CA LEU A 291 7.10 29.58 23.74
C LEU A 291 7.77 29.98 25.07
N ALA A 292 8.63 29.14 25.66
CA ALA A 292 9.44 29.51 26.80
C ALA A 292 10.48 30.59 26.46
N ILE A 293 10.94 30.64 25.20
CA ILE A 293 11.87 31.68 24.70
C ILE A 293 11.09 32.94 24.31
N ASP A 294 10.02 32.78 23.52
CA ASP A 294 9.15 33.88 23.10
C ASP A 294 7.66 33.54 23.36
N PRO A 295 7.12 33.95 24.53
CA PRO A 295 5.73 33.69 24.88
C PRO A 295 4.71 34.45 24.02
N LYS A 296 5.14 35.50 23.30
CA LYS A 296 4.25 36.34 22.48
C LYS A 296 4.15 35.85 21.03
N ASN A 297 4.91 34.83 20.65
CA ASN A 297 4.94 34.33 19.29
C ASN A 297 3.57 33.79 18.82
N THR A 298 2.99 34.41 17.80
CA THR A 298 1.68 34.00 17.25
C THR A 298 1.78 32.69 16.47
N SER A 299 2.86 32.48 15.70
CA SER A 299 3.03 31.30 14.86
C SER A 299 3.08 30.00 15.69
N LEU A 300 3.81 29.99 16.80
CA LEU A 300 3.86 28.83 17.71
C LEU A 300 2.51 28.56 18.38
N LYS A 301 1.76 29.60 18.79
CA LYS A 301 0.40 29.46 19.34
C LYS A 301 -0.56 28.83 18.33
N THR A 302 -0.49 29.21 17.05
CA THR A 302 -1.33 28.59 16.01
C THR A 302 -1.02 27.09 15.83
N ILE A 303 0.24 26.68 15.95
CA ILE A 303 0.61 25.25 15.93
C ILE A 303 0.07 24.55 17.17
N SER A 304 0.17 25.15 18.36
CA SER A 304 -0.41 24.60 19.59
C SER A 304 -1.90 24.31 19.46
N LEU A 305 -2.66 25.23 18.86
CA LEU A 305 -4.10 25.04 18.61
C LEU A 305 -4.35 23.87 17.66
N LYS A 306 -3.55 23.73 16.59
CA LYS A 306 -3.65 22.61 15.65
C LYS A 306 -3.32 21.27 16.32
N ILE A 307 -2.30 21.23 17.18
CA ILE A 307 -1.94 20.03 17.96
C ILE A 307 -3.10 19.64 18.87
N ASN A 308 -3.70 20.60 19.58
CA ASN A 308 -4.82 20.33 20.49
C ASN A 308 -6.07 19.82 19.75
N GLY A 309 -6.41 20.42 18.60
CA GLY A 309 -7.49 19.93 17.75
C GLY A 309 -7.24 18.48 17.28
N ARG A 310 -6.03 18.21 16.76
CA ARG A 310 -5.65 16.85 16.32
C ARG A 310 -5.68 15.83 17.47
N LYS A 311 -5.26 16.22 18.68
CA LYS A 311 -5.37 15.36 19.89
C LYS A 311 -6.81 15.06 20.26
N GLN A 312 -7.70 16.05 20.20
CA GLN A 312 -9.13 15.86 20.45
C GLN A 312 -9.75 14.92 19.42
N ASP A 313 -9.41 15.06 18.13
CA ASP A 313 -9.88 14.16 17.07
C ASP A 313 -9.48 12.71 17.32
N ILE A 314 -8.21 12.48 17.71
CA ILE A 314 -7.70 11.15 18.04
C ILE A 314 -8.41 10.59 19.27
N ALA A 315 -8.59 11.39 20.31
CA ALA A 315 -9.27 10.96 21.54
C ALA A 315 -10.75 10.62 21.28
N MET A 316 -11.46 11.41 20.47
CA MET A 316 -12.83 11.14 20.05
C MET A 316 -12.92 9.85 19.23
N ALA A 317 -12.00 9.63 18.28
CA ALA A 317 -11.95 8.41 17.49
C ALA A 317 -11.66 7.16 18.35
N GLN A 318 -10.77 7.27 19.33
CA GLN A 318 -10.47 6.20 20.29
C GLN A 318 -11.68 5.87 21.16
N ARG A 319 -12.37 6.89 21.69
CA ARG A 319 -13.58 6.71 22.49
C ARG A 319 -14.70 6.05 21.69
N ALA A 320 -14.97 6.53 20.47
CA ALA A 320 -15.97 5.93 19.60
C ALA A 320 -15.64 4.46 19.23
N ARG A 321 -14.35 4.12 19.09
CA ARG A 321 -13.92 2.73 18.88
C ARG A 321 -14.19 1.85 20.10
N LEU A 322 -13.87 2.35 21.29
CA LEU A 322 -14.08 1.62 22.54
C LEU A 322 -15.59 1.39 22.79
N GLU A 323 -16.41 2.42 22.60
CA GLU A 323 -17.87 2.34 22.75
C GLU A 323 -18.48 1.31 21.79
N ARG A 324 -18.01 1.24 20.53
CA ARG A 324 -18.44 0.20 19.57
C ARG A 324 -18.05 -1.20 20.02
N GLU A 325 -16.82 -1.38 20.50
CA GLU A 325 -16.34 -2.68 20.98
C GLU A 325 -17.13 -3.15 22.21
N GLN A 326 -17.44 -2.24 23.13
CA GLN A 326 -18.28 -2.50 24.30
C GLN A 326 -19.70 -2.88 23.88
N ALA A 327 -20.33 -2.11 22.98
CA ALA A 327 -21.66 -2.40 22.47
C ALA A 327 -21.74 -3.76 21.76
N LEU A 328 -20.68 -4.18 21.05
CA LEU A 328 -20.63 -5.51 20.44
C LEU A 328 -20.53 -6.61 21.50
N LYS A 329 -19.68 -6.45 22.52
CA LYS A 329 -19.56 -7.41 23.63
C LYS A 329 -20.87 -7.53 24.41
N GLU A 330 -21.51 -6.41 24.71
CA GLU A 330 -22.82 -6.40 25.40
C GLU A 330 -23.87 -7.17 24.60
N LYS A 331 -23.94 -6.95 23.28
CA LYS A 331 -24.84 -7.72 22.40
C LYS A 331 -24.52 -9.21 22.39
N GLU A 332 -23.24 -9.60 22.31
CA GLU A 332 -22.82 -11.00 22.37
C GLU A 332 -23.18 -11.65 23.71
N ASP A 333 -23.00 -10.94 24.83
CA ASP A 333 -23.32 -11.44 26.16
C ASP A 333 -24.83 -11.60 26.37
N VAL A 334 -25.63 -10.66 25.88
CA VAL A 334 -27.09 -10.77 25.87
C VAL A 334 -27.54 -11.93 24.99
N LEU A 335 -26.95 -12.10 23.80
CA LEU A 335 -27.24 -13.22 22.90
C LEU A 335 -26.92 -14.57 23.56
N LYS A 336 -25.75 -14.71 24.19
CA LYS A 336 -25.38 -15.92 24.94
C LYS A 336 -26.36 -16.21 26.06
N LYS A 337 -26.79 -15.20 26.83
CA LYS A 337 -27.83 -15.36 27.86
C LYS A 337 -29.16 -15.81 27.25
N ALA A 338 -29.59 -15.20 26.16
CA ALA A 338 -30.84 -15.55 25.47
C ALA A 338 -30.85 -17.01 24.98
N LEU A 339 -29.72 -17.49 24.44
CA LEU A 339 -29.54 -18.88 24.01
C LEU A 339 -29.56 -19.86 25.19
N LEU A 340 -28.90 -19.51 26.30
CA LEU A 340 -28.88 -20.31 27.52
C LEU A 340 -30.26 -20.42 28.17
N LEU A 341 -31.00 -19.31 28.28
CA LEU A 341 -32.37 -19.28 28.83
C LEU A 341 -33.33 -20.19 28.03
N ARG A 342 -33.08 -20.36 26.74
CA ARG A 342 -33.88 -21.19 25.83
C ARG A 342 -33.39 -22.63 25.71
N ASN A 343 -32.31 -23.01 26.42
CA ASN A 343 -31.71 -24.34 26.37
C ASN A 343 -31.36 -24.81 24.94
N ILE A 344 -30.87 -23.89 24.10
CA ILE A 344 -30.55 -24.18 22.70
C ILE A 344 -29.16 -24.81 22.61
N THR A 345 -29.09 -26.02 22.06
CA THR A 345 -27.83 -26.72 21.83
C THR A 345 -27.12 -26.18 20.59
N GLN A 346 -25.87 -25.73 20.76
CA GLN A 346 -25.00 -25.30 19.67
C GLN A 346 -23.95 -26.38 19.35
N ARG A 347 -23.73 -26.59 18.05
CA ARG A 347 -22.74 -27.53 17.52
C ARG A 347 -21.77 -26.75 16.63
N SER A 348 -20.47 -26.88 16.89
CA SER A 348 -19.44 -26.33 16.00
C SER A 348 -18.81 -27.43 15.17
N THR A 349 -18.67 -27.25 13.86
CA THR A 349 -17.97 -28.21 12.98
C THR A 349 -16.53 -27.78 12.72
N SER A 350 -15.61 -28.75 12.66
CA SER A 350 -14.18 -28.51 12.46
C SER A 350 -13.81 -27.98 11.07
N SER A 351 -14.74 -28.00 10.12
CA SER A 351 -14.55 -27.60 8.72
C SER A 351 -15.40 -26.38 8.33
N CYS A 352 -15.88 -25.60 9.29
CA CYS A 352 -16.82 -24.52 9.01
C CYS A 352 -16.20 -23.41 8.15
N GLN A 353 -16.55 -23.42 6.87
CA GLN A 353 -16.37 -22.30 5.95
C GLN A 353 -17.59 -22.27 5.02
N LEU A 354 -18.77 -22.14 5.63
CA LEU A 354 -19.97 -21.75 4.88
C LEU A 354 -19.83 -20.25 4.61
N ASP A 355 -19.66 -19.88 3.34
CA ASP A 355 -19.63 -18.47 2.89
C ASP A 355 -21.05 -17.88 2.99
N LEU A 356 -21.49 -17.63 4.21
CA LEU A 356 -22.76 -16.98 4.51
C LEU A 356 -22.63 -15.46 4.31
N PRO A 357 -23.70 -14.77 3.90
CA PRO A 357 -23.72 -13.31 3.90
C PRO A 357 -23.40 -12.76 5.30
N ALA A 358 -22.65 -11.65 5.40
CA ALA A 358 -22.26 -11.04 6.68
C ALA A 358 -23.44 -10.65 7.59
N ASP A 359 -24.64 -10.50 7.02
CA ASP A 359 -25.86 -10.16 7.75
C ASP A 359 -26.67 -11.39 8.21
N ALA A 360 -26.22 -12.60 7.89
CA ALA A 360 -26.87 -13.87 8.20
C ALA A 360 -26.35 -14.43 9.53
N GLU A 361 -26.63 -13.72 10.62
CA GLU A 361 -26.23 -14.11 11.97
C GLU A 361 -27.45 -14.32 12.86
N VAL A 362 -27.30 -15.15 13.89
CA VAL A 362 -28.31 -15.27 14.94
C VAL A 362 -28.37 -13.96 15.70
N ARG A 363 -29.54 -13.35 15.75
CA ARG A 363 -29.74 -12.04 16.38
C ARG A 363 -31.06 -11.99 17.13
N LEU A 364 -31.08 -11.16 18.15
CA LEU A 364 -32.30 -10.77 18.85
C LEU A 364 -32.99 -9.64 18.08
N GLU A 365 -34.32 -9.62 18.09
CA GLU A 365 -35.10 -8.49 17.57
C GLU A 365 -34.73 -7.20 18.31
N ASN A 366 -34.63 -7.27 19.65
CA ASN A 366 -34.06 -6.22 20.49
C ASN A 366 -32.70 -6.67 21.04
N PRO A 367 -31.56 -6.12 20.53
CA PRO A 367 -30.22 -6.61 20.89
C PRO A 367 -29.82 -6.51 22.36
N LEU A 368 -30.54 -5.72 23.16
CA LEU A 368 -30.27 -5.49 24.58
C LEU A 368 -31.23 -6.26 25.50
N ASP A 369 -32.27 -6.89 24.94
CA ASP A 369 -33.28 -7.60 25.72
C ASP A 369 -33.17 -9.11 25.49
N PRO A 370 -32.77 -9.90 26.51
CA PRO A 370 -32.60 -11.34 26.37
C PRO A 370 -33.90 -12.11 26.11
N ASP A 371 -35.06 -11.54 26.47
CA ASP A 371 -36.36 -12.19 26.32
C ASP A 371 -37.01 -11.91 24.96
N SER A 372 -36.46 -10.97 24.18
CA SER A 372 -36.93 -10.65 22.84
C SER A 372 -36.78 -11.83 21.86
N ILE A 373 -37.52 -11.78 20.74
CA ILE A 373 -37.59 -12.87 19.77
C ILE A 373 -36.21 -13.08 19.13
N LEU A 374 -35.75 -14.35 19.08
CA LEU A 374 -34.55 -14.73 18.34
C LEU A 374 -34.86 -14.96 16.86
N HIS A 375 -33.98 -14.46 16.01
CA HIS A 375 -33.96 -14.75 14.59
C HIS A 375 -32.78 -15.65 14.25
N PHE A 376 -33.02 -16.63 13.39
CA PHE A 376 -32.02 -17.60 12.96
C PHE A 376 -31.92 -17.62 11.43
N PRO A 377 -30.71 -17.73 10.87
CA PRO A 377 -30.55 -18.13 9.48
C PRO A 377 -30.93 -19.62 9.33
N LEU A 378 -31.66 -19.96 8.27
CA LEU A 378 -32.18 -21.29 8.00
C LEU A 378 -31.77 -21.75 6.59
N VAL A 379 -31.11 -22.90 6.52
CA VAL A 379 -30.78 -23.60 5.28
C VAL A 379 -31.74 -24.77 5.13
N ILE A 380 -32.41 -24.83 3.99
CA ILE A 380 -33.27 -25.93 3.58
C ILE A 380 -32.54 -26.71 2.49
N LEU A 381 -32.33 -28.00 2.72
CA LEU A 381 -31.66 -28.90 1.78
C LEU A 381 -32.66 -29.84 1.11
N TYR A 382 -32.57 -29.95 -0.22
CA TYR A 382 -33.34 -30.86 -1.05
C TYR A 382 -32.41 -31.97 -1.59
N PRO A 383 -32.12 -33.01 -0.78
CA PRO A 383 -31.04 -33.95 -1.08
C PRO A 383 -31.25 -34.80 -2.33
N LEU A 384 -32.50 -34.99 -2.77
CA LEU A 384 -32.82 -35.75 -3.99
C LEU A 384 -32.46 -35.00 -5.28
N HIS A 385 -32.52 -33.67 -5.24
CA HIS A 385 -32.21 -32.80 -6.38
C HIS A 385 -30.85 -32.09 -6.24
N LEU A 386 -30.18 -32.22 -5.09
CA LEU A 386 -28.94 -31.53 -4.74
C LEU A 386 -29.08 -29.99 -4.77
N GLU A 387 -30.27 -29.51 -4.43
CA GLU A 387 -30.59 -28.08 -4.36
C GLU A 387 -30.69 -27.64 -2.90
N SER A 388 -30.56 -26.34 -2.67
CA SER A 388 -30.69 -25.74 -1.34
C SER A 388 -31.25 -24.34 -1.40
N ASP A 389 -32.12 -24.00 -0.44
CA ASP A 389 -32.57 -22.64 -0.21
C ASP A 389 -31.96 -22.08 1.08
N PHE A 390 -31.64 -20.79 1.05
CA PHE A 390 -31.12 -20.07 2.20
C PHE A 390 -32.05 -18.92 2.59
N ILE A 391 -32.55 -18.97 3.82
CA ILE A 391 -33.38 -17.92 4.41
C ILE A 391 -32.54 -17.17 5.44
N LYS A 392 -32.40 -15.87 5.21
CA LYS A 392 -31.52 -15.00 5.99
C LYS A 392 -31.87 -14.92 7.47
N SER A 393 -33.17 -14.87 7.80
CA SER A 393 -33.63 -14.52 9.15
C SER A 393 -35.06 -15.01 9.38
N VAL A 394 -35.23 -16.09 10.13
CA VAL A 394 -36.52 -16.66 10.54
C VAL A 394 -36.72 -16.45 12.04
N PRO A 395 -37.85 -15.85 12.49
CA PRO A 395 -38.14 -15.69 13.92
C PRO A 395 -38.45 -17.02 14.59
N GLU A 396 -38.09 -17.16 15.87
CA GLU A 396 -38.32 -18.40 16.63
C GLU A 396 -39.80 -18.75 16.85
N SER A 397 -40.70 -17.76 16.72
CA SER A 397 -42.15 -17.95 16.85
C SER A 397 -42.79 -18.61 15.63
N GLU A 398 -42.12 -18.58 14.47
CA GLU A 398 -42.66 -19.15 13.24
C GLU A 398 -42.62 -20.68 13.22
N THR A 399 -43.45 -21.24 12.35
CA THR A 399 -43.53 -22.68 12.10
C THR A 399 -42.89 -23.02 10.78
N MET A 400 -42.34 -24.22 10.69
CA MET A 400 -41.76 -24.70 9.42
C MET A 400 -42.79 -24.80 8.31
N HIS A 401 -44.08 -25.00 8.64
CA HIS A 401 -45.15 -25.03 7.66
C HIS A 401 -45.26 -23.71 6.89
N PHE A 402 -45.27 -22.58 7.61
CA PHE A 402 -45.37 -21.25 7.00
C PHE A 402 -44.20 -20.98 6.06
N GLN A 403 -42.97 -21.29 6.50
CA GLN A 403 -41.78 -21.11 5.66
C GLN A 403 -41.79 -21.98 4.39
N LEU A 404 -42.27 -23.23 4.50
CA LEU A 404 -42.41 -24.11 3.34
C LEU A 404 -43.54 -23.67 2.41
N GLU A 405 -44.61 -23.07 2.92
CA GLU A 405 -45.69 -22.53 2.10
C GLU A 405 -45.23 -21.33 1.27
N GLU A 406 -44.38 -20.47 1.84
CA GLU A 406 -43.78 -19.34 1.13
C GLU A 406 -42.83 -19.80 0.01
N ILE A 407 -41.99 -20.80 0.28
CA ILE A 407 -40.96 -21.27 -0.65
C ILE A 407 -41.52 -22.22 -1.71
N LEU A 408 -42.39 -23.15 -1.31
CA LEU A 408 -42.98 -24.18 -2.18
C LEU A 408 -44.42 -23.83 -2.59
N SER A 409 -44.70 -22.53 -2.74
CA SER A 409 -46.05 -22.06 -3.06
C SER A 409 -46.55 -22.63 -4.41
N ALA A 410 -47.83 -23.01 -4.47
CA ALA A 410 -48.43 -23.50 -5.71
C ALA A 410 -48.48 -22.44 -6.83
N SER A 411 -48.43 -21.15 -6.46
CA SER A 411 -48.35 -20.03 -7.39
C SER A 411 -46.98 -19.88 -8.06
N ASN A 412 -45.92 -20.35 -7.41
CA ASN A 412 -44.55 -20.24 -7.91
C ASN A 412 -43.75 -21.48 -7.49
N PRO A 413 -43.91 -22.62 -8.18
CA PRO A 413 -43.18 -23.83 -7.86
C PRO A 413 -41.69 -23.69 -8.22
N PRO A 414 -40.79 -24.37 -7.51
CA PRO A 414 -39.37 -24.36 -7.84
C PRO A 414 -39.12 -24.89 -9.26
N PRO A 415 -38.26 -24.24 -10.05
CA PRO A 415 -38.05 -24.62 -11.46
C PRO A 415 -37.40 -26.00 -11.63
N TRP A 416 -36.73 -26.51 -10.60
CA TRP A 416 -36.10 -27.82 -10.58
C TRP A 416 -37.09 -28.96 -10.29
N ASP A 417 -38.27 -28.67 -9.70
CA ASP A 417 -39.30 -29.67 -9.38
C ASP A 417 -40.24 -29.92 -10.56
N ARG A 418 -39.73 -30.64 -11.57
CA ARG A 418 -40.49 -30.97 -12.80
C ARG A 418 -41.67 -31.91 -12.55
N GLU A 419 -41.59 -32.72 -11.50
CA GLU A 419 -42.59 -33.74 -11.16
C GLU A 419 -43.64 -33.20 -10.17
N SER A 420 -43.47 -31.96 -9.70
CA SER A 420 -44.33 -31.31 -8.68
C SER A 420 -44.48 -32.16 -7.41
N GLU A 421 -43.40 -32.86 -7.04
CA GLU A 421 -43.37 -33.72 -5.85
C GLU A 421 -43.27 -32.90 -4.55
N TYR A 422 -42.78 -31.66 -4.63
CA TYR A 422 -42.53 -30.78 -3.49
C TYR A 422 -43.67 -29.79 -3.29
N THR A 423 -44.71 -30.24 -2.58
CA THR A 423 -45.80 -29.38 -2.08
C THR A 423 -45.78 -29.32 -0.55
N PRO A 424 -46.30 -28.24 0.07
CA PRO A 424 -46.35 -28.12 1.53
C PRO A 424 -47.01 -29.32 2.22
N SER A 425 -47.95 -30.01 1.56
CA SER A 425 -48.62 -31.23 2.04
C SER A 425 -47.84 -32.53 1.79
N SER A 426 -47.17 -32.67 0.64
CA SER A 426 -46.52 -33.92 0.20
C SER A 426 -45.14 -34.15 0.80
N VAL A 427 -44.55 -33.14 1.42
CA VAL A 427 -43.16 -33.19 1.88
C VAL A 427 -43.05 -33.55 3.37
N GLU A 428 -41.93 -34.09 3.82
CA GLU A 428 -41.56 -34.29 5.22
C GLU A 428 -40.24 -33.58 5.54
N ILE A 429 -40.11 -33.14 6.80
CA ILE A 429 -38.93 -32.43 7.30
C ILE A 429 -38.14 -33.37 8.19
N LEU A 430 -36.87 -33.54 7.87
CA LEU A 430 -35.92 -34.36 8.61
C LEU A 430 -34.79 -33.47 9.14
N VAL A 431 -34.32 -33.78 10.34
CA VAL A 431 -33.22 -33.08 10.99
C VAL A 431 -32.17 -34.09 11.41
N GLU A 432 -30.91 -33.78 11.12
CA GLU A 432 -29.79 -34.60 11.57
C GLU A 432 -29.41 -34.25 13.02
N LYS A 433 -29.49 -35.25 13.88
CA LYS A 433 -29.06 -35.18 15.27
C LYS A 433 -27.89 -36.12 15.51
N LYS A 434 -26.76 -35.60 15.98
CA LYS A 434 -25.60 -36.41 16.41
C LYS A 434 -25.72 -36.67 17.91
N LYS A 435 -25.82 -37.94 18.33
CA LYS A 435 -25.69 -38.29 19.75
C LYS A 435 -24.22 -38.42 20.12
N TYR A 436 -23.80 -37.79 21.22
CA TYR A 436 -22.48 -37.99 21.81
C TYR A 436 -22.52 -39.17 22.77
N ASP A 437 -22.60 -40.39 22.25
CA ASP A 437 -22.25 -41.57 23.02
C ASP A 437 -21.06 -42.27 22.38
N ILE A 438 -20.45 -43.21 23.11
CA ILE A 438 -19.21 -43.92 22.77
C ILE A 438 -19.35 -44.77 21.48
N HIS A 439 -20.58 -44.90 20.96
CA HIS A 439 -20.96 -45.47 19.65
C HIS A 439 -21.89 -44.53 18.84
N GLY A 440 -21.72 -43.21 19.02
CA GLY A 440 -22.67 -42.16 18.66
C GLY A 440 -22.82 -41.92 17.16
N GLN A 441 -23.69 -42.71 16.54
CA GLN A 441 -24.08 -42.51 15.14
C GLN A 441 -24.93 -41.25 14.95
N PRO A 442 -24.84 -40.59 13.78
CA PRO A 442 -25.82 -39.59 13.41
C PRO A 442 -27.20 -40.27 13.26
N SER A 443 -28.25 -39.58 13.68
CA SER A 443 -29.64 -40.03 13.59
C SER A 443 -30.49 -38.99 12.87
N LEU A 444 -31.44 -39.45 12.04
CA LEU A 444 -32.43 -38.58 11.40
C LEU A 444 -33.72 -38.59 12.22
N ASN A 445 -34.13 -37.41 12.67
CA ASN A 445 -35.40 -37.21 13.38
C ASN A 445 -36.39 -36.47 12.49
N LYS A 446 -37.66 -36.92 12.51
CA LYS A 446 -38.75 -36.21 11.85
C LYS A 446 -39.13 -34.97 12.66
N LEU A 447 -39.28 -33.83 11.99
CA LEU A 447 -39.78 -32.60 12.58
C LEU A 447 -41.23 -32.34 12.13
N GLY A 448 -42.12 -32.09 13.10
CA GLY A 448 -43.53 -31.79 12.80
C GLY A 448 -43.70 -30.41 12.17
N LYS A 449 -44.40 -30.33 11.03
CA LYS A 449 -44.57 -29.09 10.25
C LYS A 449 -45.15 -27.91 11.04
N ASN A 450 -46.12 -28.19 11.91
CA ASN A 450 -46.83 -27.18 12.71
C ASN A 450 -46.12 -26.86 14.04
N THR A 451 -44.94 -27.44 14.28
CA THR A 451 -44.16 -27.15 15.49
C THR A 451 -43.46 -25.81 15.29
N SER A 452 -43.55 -24.92 16.27
CA SER A 452 -42.77 -23.68 16.27
C SER A 452 -41.28 -23.99 16.43
N LEU A 453 -40.44 -23.17 15.81
CA LEU A 453 -38.98 -23.32 15.91
C LEU A 453 -38.51 -23.25 17.36
N ARG A 454 -39.08 -22.34 18.16
CA ARG A 454 -38.82 -22.22 19.60
C ARG A 454 -39.02 -23.54 20.33
N LYS A 455 -40.15 -24.22 20.10
CA LYS A 455 -40.45 -25.51 20.76
C LYS A 455 -39.51 -26.62 20.27
N ALA A 456 -39.23 -26.66 18.97
CA ALA A 456 -38.31 -27.63 18.37
C ALA A 456 -36.88 -27.50 18.91
N LEU A 457 -36.41 -26.27 19.12
CA LEU A 457 -35.10 -25.96 19.69
C LEU A 457 -35.04 -26.25 21.19
N GLN A 458 -36.06 -25.87 21.96
CA GLN A 458 -36.14 -26.13 23.42
C GLN A 458 -36.20 -27.63 23.76
N GLU A 459 -36.91 -28.42 22.95
CA GLU A 459 -36.98 -29.88 23.08
C GLU A 459 -35.68 -30.57 22.60
N GLY A 460 -34.72 -29.82 22.06
CA GLY A 460 -33.48 -30.33 21.50
C GLY A 460 -33.71 -31.23 20.27
N LYS A 461 -34.82 -31.07 19.55
CA LYS A 461 -35.08 -31.79 18.29
C LYS A 461 -34.29 -31.17 17.14
N LEU A 462 -34.08 -29.86 17.19
CA LEU A 462 -33.30 -29.08 16.25
C LEU A 462 -32.06 -28.52 16.95
N GLU A 463 -30.92 -28.55 16.28
CA GLU A 463 -29.65 -28.04 16.80
C GLU A 463 -29.14 -26.91 15.91
N LEU A 464 -28.49 -25.93 16.53
CA LEU A 464 -27.84 -24.84 15.80
C LEU A 464 -26.43 -25.27 15.40
N ILE A 465 -26.15 -25.38 14.10
CA ILE A 465 -24.85 -25.82 13.58
C ILE A 465 -24.11 -24.60 13.06
N ASP A 466 -23.00 -24.23 13.69
CA ASP A 466 -22.17 -23.08 13.32
C ASP A 466 -22.95 -21.76 13.16
N GLY A 467 -24.02 -21.58 13.95
CA GLY A 467 -24.87 -20.38 13.90
C GLY A 467 -26.02 -20.46 12.89
N VAL A 468 -26.23 -21.61 12.22
CA VAL A 468 -27.28 -21.80 11.23
C VAL A 468 -28.17 -23.01 11.56
N LEU A 469 -29.46 -22.89 11.28
CA LEU A 469 -30.40 -24.01 11.32
C LEU A 469 -30.36 -24.73 9.98
N CYS A 470 -30.23 -26.05 10.00
CA CYS A 470 -30.19 -26.87 8.79
C CYS A 470 -31.27 -27.95 8.85
N VAL A 471 -32.09 -28.05 7.80
CA VAL A 471 -33.17 -29.04 7.69
C VAL A 471 -33.14 -29.71 6.33
N PHE A 472 -33.48 -30.99 6.28
CA PHE A 472 -33.68 -31.75 5.06
C PHE A 472 -35.16 -31.84 4.74
N VAL A 473 -35.51 -31.62 3.48
CA VAL A 473 -36.88 -31.57 3.00
C VAL A 473 -37.03 -32.61 1.90
N VAL A 474 -37.87 -33.62 2.13
CA VAL A 474 -37.96 -34.84 1.29
C VAL A 474 -39.43 -35.22 1.03
N PRO A 475 -39.84 -35.58 -0.20
CA PRO A 475 -41.19 -36.04 -0.51
C PRO A 475 -41.55 -37.34 0.23
N LYS A 476 -42.80 -37.45 0.70
CA LYS A 476 -43.31 -38.64 1.41
C LYS A 476 -43.15 -39.93 0.61
N LEU A 477 -43.33 -39.87 -0.71
CA LEU A 477 -43.26 -41.03 -1.60
C LEU A 477 -41.87 -41.66 -1.63
N ARG A 478 -40.80 -40.84 -1.54
CA ARG A 478 -39.40 -41.26 -1.63
C ARG A 478 -38.67 -41.25 -0.28
N LEU A 479 -39.41 -41.06 0.81
CA LEU A 479 -38.85 -40.93 2.15
C LEU A 479 -38.10 -42.20 2.61
N SER A 480 -38.68 -43.38 2.37
CA SER A 480 -38.07 -44.65 2.77
C SER A 480 -36.76 -44.93 2.03
N GLU A 481 -36.71 -44.58 0.74
CA GLU A 481 -35.51 -44.70 -0.09
C GLU A 481 -34.40 -43.79 0.46
N PHE A 482 -34.72 -42.52 0.70
CA PHE A 482 -33.77 -41.56 1.25
C PHE A 482 -33.21 -41.99 2.62
N ILE A 483 -34.05 -42.47 3.53
CA ILE A 483 -33.59 -42.92 4.86
C ILE A 483 -32.64 -44.11 4.74
N ASN A 484 -32.89 -45.04 3.81
CA ASN A 484 -32.02 -46.19 3.59
C ASN A 484 -30.67 -45.75 2.99
N ASP A 485 -30.70 -44.90 1.97
CA ASP A 485 -29.49 -44.34 1.34
C ASP A 485 -28.65 -43.55 2.33
N TRP A 486 -29.29 -42.74 3.17
CA TRP A 486 -28.61 -41.93 4.18
C TRP A 486 -27.92 -42.81 5.23
N LYS A 487 -28.55 -43.91 5.67
CA LYS A 487 -27.95 -44.89 6.59
C LYS A 487 -26.76 -45.62 5.97
N GLN A 488 -26.80 -45.91 4.66
CA GLN A 488 -25.67 -46.51 3.95
C GLN A 488 -24.48 -45.55 3.86
N ARG A 489 -24.74 -44.25 3.63
CA ARG A 489 -23.70 -43.21 3.53
C ARG A 489 -23.09 -42.84 4.89
N ASN A 490 -23.83 -43.02 5.97
CA ASN A 490 -23.39 -42.76 7.34
C ASN A 490 -23.44 -44.06 8.17
N PRO A 491 -22.53 -45.03 7.92
CA PRO A 491 -22.53 -46.31 8.60
C PRO A 491 -22.22 -46.20 10.11
N VAL A 492 -22.66 -47.22 10.85
CA VAL A 492 -22.46 -47.43 12.30
C VAL A 492 -21.00 -47.52 12.69
#